data_AF-A0A4R2RVK9-F1
#
_entry.id   AF-A0A4R2RVK9-F1
#
_cell.length_a   1.000
_cell.length_b   1.000
_cell.length_c   1.000
_cell.angle_alpha   90.00
_cell.angle_beta   90.00
_cell.angle_gamma   90.00
#
_symmetry.space_group_name_H-M   'P 1'
#
loop_
_entity.id
_entity.type
_entity.pdbx_description
1 polymer ?
#
loop_
_entity_poly.entity_id
_entity_poly.type
_entity_poly.pdbx_seq_one_letter_code
_entity_poly.pdbx_strand_id
1 'polypeptide(L)'
;MKRHFQMISICAVMTMLLAGCASSTSTPAQTATNLPPQGTAEQVKPVLFAYVGSGIKDPMVELAQMYETKTGIKVEMTFNSSGALLSQLETSKKGDLLLPGSQPYVEKARKAGLVSEVTGPLAYHVPVIMTPKGNPAGITGIRDLTKPHVQLIVPDLESASIGKQALRIFEKAGIKEDVLKRVLTYVETGPKVLTTLQLGQGNAGIGEYSSAIKAKDKVDMVEIEPALNEIEALPGAMVTYSTQPAAAKDFLDFAASEGPKVFEKHGYKTKIEKP
;
A
#
# COMPACT_ATOMS: atom_id res chain seq x y z
N MET A 1 -44.72 17.62 31.64
CA MET A 1 -45.43 18.34 30.56
C MET A 1 -45.53 17.41 29.36
N LYS A 2 -46.76 16.98 29.05
CA LYS A 2 -47.12 16.06 27.95
C LYS A 2 -47.35 16.87 26.67
N ARG A 3 -47.04 16.30 25.50
CA ARG A 3 -47.64 16.53 24.15
C ARG A 3 -46.97 15.50 23.21
N HIS A 4 -47.53 14.31 22.94
CA HIS A 4 -48.69 13.97 22.09
C HIS A 4 -48.63 14.61 20.69
N PHE A 5 -48.30 13.79 19.69
CA PHE A 5 -48.87 13.91 18.35
C PHE A 5 -49.13 12.51 17.76
N GLN A 6 -50.39 12.30 17.39
CA GLN A 6 -51.04 11.12 16.81
C GLN A 6 -50.60 10.90 15.34
N MET A 7 -50.39 9.64 14.90
CA MET A 7 -51.37 8.73 14.29
C MET A 7 -51.92 9.20 12.92
N ILE A 8 -51.53 8.52 11.83
CA ILE A 8 -52.39 8.27 10.67
C ILE A 8 -52.16 6.83 10.19
N SER A 9 -53.16 5.98 10.45
CA SER A 9 -53.43 4.72 9.76
C SER A 9 -53.93 5.00 8.34
N ILE A 10 -53.59 4.14 7.36
CA ILE A 10 -54.50 3.74 6.28
C ILE A 10 -54.25 2.25 5.98
N CYS A 11 -55.30 1.46 6.20
CA CYS A 11 -55.46 0.10 5.72
C CYS A 11 -55.88 0.13 4.23
N ALA A 12 -55.40 -0.83 3.44
CA ALA A 12 -56.20 -1.39 2.34
C ALA A 12 -55.73 -2.82 2.03
N VAL A 13 -56.59 -3.76 2.40
CA VAL A 13 -56.58 -5.18 2.04
C VAL A 13 -57.20 -5.33 0.66
N MET A 14 -56.65 -6.16 -0.23
CA MET A 14 -57.48 -6.81 -1.24
C MET A 14 -56.92 -8.17 -1.68
N THR A 15 -57.85 -9.10 -1.84
CA THR A 15 -57.74 -10.55 -1.75
C THR A 15 -57.79 -11.21 -3.13
N MET A 16 -57.12 -12.36 -3.26
CA MET A 16 -57.38 -13.55 -4.11
C MET A 16 -58.10 -13.43 -5.46
N LEU A 17 -57.54 -14.14 -6.46
CA LEU A 17 -58.31 -15.03 -7.34
C LEU A 17 -57.46 -16.24 -7.78
N LEU A 18 -58.09 -17.41 -7.68
CA LEU A 18 -57.62 -18.75 -8.01
C LEU A 18 -57.99 -19.12 -9.47
N ALA A 19 -57.35 -20.22 -9.92
CA ALA A 19 -57.81 -21.24 -10.87
C ALA A 19 -57.36 -21.16 -12.34
N GLY A 20 -56.82 -22.29 -12.80
CA GLY A 20 -56.58 -22.60 -14.22
C GLY A 20 -55.75 -23.87 -14.45
N CYS A 21 -56.35 -25.04 -14.22
CA CYS A 21 -55.79 -26.34 -14.64
C CYS A 21 -55.81 -26.50 -16.17
N ALA A 22 -54.83 -27.21 -16.74
CA ALA A 22 -55.10 -28.19 -17.80
C ALA A 22 -53.86 -29.08 -18.05
N SER A 23 -53.97 -30.33 -17.59
CA SER A 23 -53.10 -31.43 -17.99
C SER A 23 -53.52 -31.91 -19.38
N SER A 24 -52.57 -32.07 -20.31
CA SER A 24 -52.78 -32.87 -21.52
C SER A 24 -51.57 -33.79 -21.73
N THR A 25 -51.83 -35.07 -21.51
CA THR A 25 -50.96 -36.19 -21.86
C THR A 25 -51.12 -36.50 -23.35
N SER A 26 -50.02 -36.49 -24.10
CA SER A 26 -49.90 -37.23 -25.36
C SER A 26 -48.49 -37.82 -25.50
N THR A 27 -48.48 -39.08 -25.93
CA THR A 27 -47.42 -40.10 -26.04
C THR A 27 -46.34 -39.75 -27.08
N PRO A 28 -45.11 -40.31 -27.02
CA PRO A 28 -43.90 -39.68 -27.56
C PRO A 28 -43.63 -40.02 -29.03
N ALA A 29 -43.20 -39.00 -29.78
CA ALA A 29 -42.60 -39.17 -31.10
C ALA A 29 -41.11 -38.80 -31.01
N GLN A 30 -40.26 -39.81 -31.17
CA GLN A 30 -38.81 -39.64 -31.33
C GLN A 30 -38.54 -38.72 -32.52
N THR A 31 -38.09 -37.51 -32.22
CA THR A 31 -37.50 -36.62 -33.21
C THR A 31 -36.09 -36.34 -32.72
N ALA A 32 -35.10 -36.81 -33.48
CA ALA A 32 -33.70 -36.57 -33.23
C ALA A 32 -33.44 -35.05 -33.21
N THR A 33 -33.26 -34.50 -32.01
CA THR A 33 -32.79 -33.13 -31.82
C THR A 33 -31.27 -33.11 -31.93
N ASN A 34 -30.79 -32.63 -33.07
CA ASN A 34 -29.47 -32.01 -33.15
C ASN A 34 -29.46 -30.83 -32.16
N LEU A 35 -28.95 -31.06 -30.95
CA LEU A 35 -28.59 -29.98 -30.04
C LEU A 35 -27.40 -29.21 -30.65
N PRO A 36 -27.45 -27.87 -30.71
CA PRO A 36 -26.25 -27.06 -30.92
C PRO A 36 -25.25 -27.35 -29.79
N PRO A 37 -23.93 -27.27 -30.04
CA PRO A 37 -22.94 -27.49 -28.99
C PRO A 37 -23.23 -26.52 -27.83
N GLN A 38 -23.35 -27.08 -26.62
CA GLN A 38 -23.40 -26.31 -25.39
C GLN A 38 -22.18 -25.38 -25.38
N GLY A 39 -22.44 -24.09 -25.61
CA GLY A 39 -21.46 -23.05 -25.36
C GLY A 39 -20.98 -23.19 -23.93
N THR A 40 -19.67 -23.32 -23.76
CA THR A 40 -19.01 -23.19 -22.46
C THR A 40 -19.55 -21.92 -21.80
N ALA A 41 -20.32 -22.08 -20.72
CA ALA A 41 -20.73 -20.95 -19.90
C ALA A 41 -19.46 -20.18 -19.53
N GLU A 42 -19.38 -18.93 -19.98
CA GLU A 42 -18.27 -18.03 -19.66
C GLU A 42 -18.25 -17.89 -18.13
N GLN A 43 -17.28 -18.53 -17.49
CA GLN A 43 -17.10 -18.50 -16.04
C GLN A 43 -16.88 -17.04 -15.64
N VAL A 44 -17.87 -16.43 -14.98
CA VAL A 44 -17.77 -15.06 -14.49
C VAL A 44 -16.62 -15.01 -13.48
N LYS A 45 -15.54 -14.32 -13.86
CA LYS A 45 -14.35 -14.22 -13.01
C LYS A 45 -14.62 -13.32 -11.81
N PRO A 46 -14.05 -13.63 -10.63
CA PRO A 46 -14.16 -12.80 -9.44
C PRO A 46 -13.57 -11.39 -9.67
N VAL A 47 -14.02 -10.42 -8.88
CA VAL A 47 -13.44 -9.06 -8.82
C VAL A 47 -12.97 -8.81 -7.39
N LEU A 48 -11.67 -8.62 -7.21
CA LEU A 48 -11.08 -8.36 -5.89
C LEU A 48 -11.15 -6.88 -5.54
N PHE A 49 -11.33 -6.56 -4.26
CA PHE A 49 -11.23 -5.20 -3.73
C PHE A 49 -10.06 -5.06 -2.76
N ALA A 50 -9.18 -4.10 -3.03
CA ALA A 50 -7.96 -3.86 -2.28
C ALA A 50 -7.88 -2.44 -1.67
N TYR A 51 -7.50 -2.39 -0.39
CA TYR A 51 -7.12 -1.16 0.30
C TYR A 51 -5.63 -0.91 0.11
N VAL A 52 -5.25 0.12 -0.66
CA VAL A 52 -3.86 0.34 -1.08
C VAL A 52 -3.33 1.70 -0.59
N GLY A 53 -2.16 1.69 0.04
CA GLY A 53 -1.49 2.91 0.50
C GLY A 53 -1.20 3.85 -0.68
N SER A 54 -1.56 5.13 -0.57
CA SER A 54 -1.31 6.11 -1.63
C SER A 54 0.17 6.21 -2.02
N GLY A 55 1.08 5.93 -1.08
CA GLY A 55 2.53 5.93 -1.30
C GLY A 55 3.04 4.77 -2.18
N ILE A 56 2.23 3.76 -2.48
CA ILE A 56 2.58 2.64 -3.37
C ILE A 56 1.59 2.48 -4.54
N LYS A 57 0.83 3.54 -4.85
CA LYS A 57 -0.22 3.52 -5.88
C LYS A 57 0.30 3.03 -7.23
N ASP A 58 1.32 3.69 -7.77
CA ASP A 58 1.80 3.45 -9.13
C ASP A 58 2.28 2.00 -9.37
N PRO A 59 3.16 1.41 -8.52
CA PRO A 59 3.53 0.00 -8.70
C PRO A 59 2.35 -0.95 -8.51
N MET A 60 1.39 -0.65 -7.63
CA MET A 60 0.23 -1.51 -7.41
C MET A 60 -0.77 -1.48 -8.56
N VAL A 61 -0.99 -0.32 -9.21
CA VAL A 61 -1.80 -0.22 -10.42
C VAL A 61 -1.19 -1.05 -11.55
N GLU A 62 0.14 -0.97 -11.73
CA GLU A 62 0.85 -1.78 -12.73
C GLU A 62 0.72 -3.29 -12.43
N LEU A 63 0.89 -3.71 -11.18
CA LEU A 63 0.69 -5.11 -10.77
C LEU A 63 -0.73 -5.61 -11.01
N ALA A 64 -1.75 -4.80 -10.71
CA ALA A 64 -3.14 -5.17 -10.96
C ALA A 64 -3.42 -5.36 -12.45
N GLN A 65 -2.91 -4.48 -13.31
CA GLN A 65 -3.06 -4.60 -14.77
C GLN A 65 -2.35 -5.85 -15.31
N MET A 66 -1.13 -6.15 -14.81
CA MET A 66 -0.41 -7.37 -15.18
C MET A 66 -1.17 -8.62 -14.74
N TYR A 67 -1.71 -8.62 -13.52
CA TYR A 67 -2.50 -9.72 -12.99
C TYR A 67 -3.77 -9.95 -13.80
N GLU A 68 -4.53 -8.87 -14.08
CA GLU A 68 -5.75 -8.93 -14.90
C GLU A 68 -5.45 -9.43 -16.31
N THR A 69 -4.35 -8.99 -16.93
CA THR A 69 -3.92 -9.49 -18.25
C THR A 69 -3.63 -10.99 -18.22
N LYS A 70 -3.04 -11.50 -17.12
CA LYS A 70 -2.65 -12.90 -16.98
C LYS A 70 -3.82 -13.81 -16.62
N THR A 71 -4.70 -13.37 -15.75
CA THR A 71 -5.72 -14.23 -15.12
C THR A 71 -7.14 -13.86 -15.53
N GLY A 72 -7.36 -12.66 -16.08
CA GLY A 72 -8.68 -12.05 -16.30
C GLY A 72 -9.41 -11.63 -15.03
N ILE A 73 -8.77 -11.68 -13.86
CA ILE A 73 -9.36 -11.24 -12.58
C ILE A 73 -9.00 -9.77 -12.38
N LYS A 74 -10.01 -8.92 -12.23
CA LYS A 74 -9.83 -7.49 -11.97
C LYS A 74 -9.57 -7.26 -10.48
N VAL A 75 -8.66 -6.32 -10.18
CA VAL A 75 -8.42 -5.83 -8.82
C VAL A 75 -8.80 -4.36 -8.74
N GLU A 76 -9.92 -4.08 -8.08
CA GLU A 76 -10.36 -2.72 -7.80
C GLU A 76 -9.68 -2.19 -6.54
N MET A 77 -9.20 -0.96 -6.60
CA MET A 77 -8.36 -0.38 -5.54
C MET A 77 -8.95 0.92 -5.02
N THR A 78 -8.91 1.09 -3.71
CA THR A 78 -9.03 2.41 -3.06
C THR A 78 -7.67 2.85 -2.54
N PHE A 79 -7.39 4.16 -2.65
CA PHE A 79 -6.11 4.74 -2.25
C PHE A 79 -6.29 5.73 -1.12
N ASN A 80 -5.58 5.54 -0.02
CA ASN A 80 -5.55 6.49 1.10
C ASN A 80 -4.28 6.34 1.95
N SER A 81 -4.14 7.14 3.00
CA SER A 81 -3.13 6.92 4.04
C SER A 81 -3.37 5.59 4.76
N SER A 82 -2.29 4.93 5.19
CA SER A 82 -2.35 3.62 5.86
C SER A 82 -3.30 3.59 7.06
N GLY A 83 -3.38 4.68 7.81
CA GLY A 83 -4.32 4.83 8.93
C GLY A 83 -5.77 4.96 8.49
N ALA A 84 -6.05 5.77 7.46
CA ALA A 84 -7.40 5.89 6.92
C ALA A 84 -7.89 4.57 6.31
N LEU A 85 -7.02 3.81 5.64
CA LEU A 85 -7.35 2.49 5.11
C LEU A 85 -7.71 1.50 6.23
N LEU A 86 -6.94 1.50 7.33
CA LEU A 86 -7.24 0.66 8.49
C LEU A 86 -8.60 1.01 9.10
N SER A 87 -8.86 2.30 9.35
CA SER A 87 -10.16 2.76 9.87
C SER A 87 -11.32 2.44 8.90
N GLN A 88 -11.08 2.55 7.59
CA GLN A 88 -12.06 2.18 6.58
C GLN A 88 -12.36 0.68 6.61
N LEU A 89 -11.33 -0.17 6.75
CA LEU A 89 -11.50 -1.62 6.87
C LEU A 89 -12.25 -2.00 8.16
N GLU A 90 -11.90 -1.39 9.30
CA GLU A 90 -12.60 -1.56 10.59
C GLU A 90 -14.09 -1.25 10.50
N THR A 91 -14.42 -0.16 9.81
CA THR A 91 -15.81 0.32 9.69
C THR A 91 -16.61 -0.51 8.69
N SER A 92 -16.02 -0.77 7.51
CA SER A 92 -16.74 -1.35 6.39
C SER A 92 -16.81 -2.88 6.43
N LYS A 93 -15.86 -3.54 7.10
CA LYS A 93 -15.78 -5.01 7.26
C LYS A 93 -15.99 -5.77 5.95
N LYS A 94 -15.39 -5.27 4.87
CA LYS A 94 -15.48 -5.81 3.51
C LYS A 94 -14.16 -5.70 2.79
N GLY A 95 -14.05 -6.37 1.65
CA GLY A 95 -12.88 -6.36 0.78
C GLY A 95 -12.01 -7.59 0.96
N ASP A 96 -10.97 -7.66 0.15
CA ASP A 96 -10.18 -8.89 -0.02
C ASP A 96 -8.73 -8.70 0.43
N LEU A 97 -8.18 -7.50 0.26
CA LEU A 97 -6.75 -7.24 0.38
C LEU A 97 -6.46 -5.94 1.13
N LEU A 98 -5.45 -5.94 1.99
CA LEU A 98 -4.89 -4.76 2.64
C LEU A 98 -3.39 -4.66 2.30
N LEU A 99 -3.01 -3.63 1.54
CA LEU A 99 -1.63 -3.29 1.20
C LEU A 99 -1.36 -1.84 1.62
N PRO A 100 -1.14 -1.57 2.91
CA PRO A 100 -1.14 -0.21 3.44
C PRO A 100 0.16 0.54 3.12
N GLY A 101 1.15 -0.12 2.50
CA GLY A 101 2.50 0.43 2.31
C GLY A 101 3.22 0.65 3.63
N SER A 102 2.91 -0.14 4.67
CA SER A 102 3.50 0.01 6.00
C SER A 102 3.27 -1.23 6.87
N GLN A 103 4.34 -1.91 7.29
CA GLN A 103 4.27 -3.11 8.14
C GLN A 103 3.50 -2.87 9.45
N PRO A 104 3.74 -1.80 10.24
CA PRO A 104 3.01 -1.55 11.48
C PRO A 104 1.48 -1.48 11.33
N TYR A 105 0.97 -1.05 10.17
CA TYR A 105 -0.49 -1.05 9.93
C TYR A 105 -1.04 -2.44 9.62
N VAL A 106 -0.28 -3.31 8.95
CA VAL A 106 -0.63 -4.75 8.84
C VAL A 106 -0.60 -5.42 10.21
N GLU A 107 0.39 -5.11 11.06
CA GLU A 107 0.46 -5.61 12.44
C GLU A 107 -0.76 -5.20 13.26
N LYS A 108 -1.16 -3.92 13.18
CA LYS A 108 -2.37 -3.40 13.85
C LYS A 108 -3.63 -4.10 13.34
N ALA A 109 -3.78 -4.25 12.03
CA ALA A 109 -4.91 -4.94 11.43
C ALA A 109 -5.01 -6.41 11.90
N ARG A 110 -3.86 -7.10 11.99
CA ARG A 110 -3.82 -8.48 12.46
C ARG A 110 -4.21 -8.60 13.93
N LYS A 111 -3.69 -7.71 14.77
CA LYS A 111 -4.07 -7.64 16.21
C LYS A 111 -5.56 -7.37 16.40
N ALA A 112 -6.17 -6.61 15.49
CA ALA A 112 -7.61 -6.36 15.48
C ALA A 112 -8.45 -7.49 14.83
N GLY A 113 -7.82 -8.57 14.34
CA GLY A 113 -8.51 -9.68 13.67
C GLY A 113 -9.04 -9.36 12.27
N LEU A 114 -8.62 -8.24 11.67
CA LEU A 114 -9.12 -7.77 10.38
C LEU A 114 -8.42 -8.41 9.18
N VAL A 115 -7.22 -8.96 9.39
CA VAL A 115 -6.44 -9.67 8.38
C VAL A 115 -5.93 -11.01 8.91
N SER A 116 -5.75 -11.95 8.01
CA SER A 116 -5.26 -13.31 8.30
C SER A 116 -3.83 -13.51 7.79
N GLU A 117 -3.68 -13.98 6.55
CA GLU A 117 -2.40 -14.29 5.91
C GLU A 117 -1.68 -13.03 5.43
N VAL A 118 -0.38 -12.95 5.70
CA VAL A 118 0.50 -11.85 5.27
C VAL A 118 1.51 -12.39 4.28
N THR A 119 1.68 -11.69 3.17
CA THR A 119 2.56 -12.06 2.05
C THR A 119 3.50 -10.91 1.71
N GLY A 120 4.72 -11.24 1.28
CA GLY A 120 5.77 -10.27 0.96
C GLY A 120 6.96 -10.35 1.94
N PRO A 121 7.76 -9.28 2.06
CA PRO A 121 7.53 -7.93 1.53
C PRO A 121 7.62 -7.84 0.00
N LEU A 122 6.85 -6.90 -0.58
CA LEU A 122 6.91 -6.59 -2.01
C LEU A 122 8.08 -5.64 -2.33
N ALA A 123 8.38 -4.75 -1.39
CA ALA A 123 9.43 -3.76 -1.44
C ALA A 123 9.69 -3.19 -0.02
N TYR A 124 10.57 -2.20 0.05
CA TYR A 124 10.95 -1.53 1.29
C TYR A 124 10.96 -0.01 1.13
N HIS A 125 10.54 0.69 2.17
CA HIS A 125 10.94 2.08 2.42
C HIS A 125 12.29 2.06 3.13
N VAL A 126 13.24 2.84 2.61
CA VAL A 126 14.65 2.80 3.03
C VAL A 126 15.16 4.22 3.18
N PRO A 127 15.37 4.68 4.42
CA PRO A 127 16.08 5.93 4.68
C PRO A 127 17.51 5.87 4.15
N VAL A 128 17.93 6.96 3.51
CA VAL A 128 19.28 7.16 2.98
C VAL A 128 19.74 8.59 3.27
N ILE A 129 21.05 8.79 3.18
CA ILE A 129 21.63 10.13 3.17
C ILE A 129 21.74 10.58 1.71
N MET A 130 21.26 11.78 1.41
CA MET A 130 21.43 12.44 0.12
C MET A 130 22.43 13.57 0.25
N THR A 131 23.28 13.76 -0.75
CA THR A 131 24.19 14.90 -0.85
C THR A 131 24.05 15.56 -2.22
N PRO A 132 24.49 16.82 -2.39
CA PRO A 132 24.67 17.38 -3.73
C PRO A 132 25.56 16.47 -4.57
N LYS A 133 25.39 16.54 -5.90
CA LYS A 133 26.20 15.76 -6.84
C LYS A 133 27.71 16.00 -6.61
N GLY A 134 28.49 14.93 -6.62
CA GLY A 134 29.91 14.93 -6.30
C GLY A 134 30.22 14.83 -4.79
N ASN A 135 29.20 14.82 -3.92
CA ASN A 135 29.33 14.71 -2.46
C ASN A 135 30.39 15.67 -1.87
N PRO A 136 30.21 17.00 -2.01
CA PRO A 136 31.22 17.98 -1.60
C PRO A 136 31.51 17.99 -0.10
N ALA A 137 30.59 17.47 0.72
CA ALA A 137 30.77 17.35 2.16
C ALA A 137 31.57 16.11 2.59
N GLY A 138 31.89 15.19 1.65
CA GLY A 138 32.66 13.98 1.92
C GLY A 138 31.96 13.03 2.89
N ILE A 139 30.65 12.87 2.74
CA ILE A 139 29.83 12.01 3.60
C ILE A 139 29.97 10.56 3.14
N THR A 140 30.35 9.67 4.04
CA THR A 140 30.52 8.24 3.77
C THR A 140 29.63 7.35 4.63
N GLY A 141 29.00 7.92 5.66
CA GLY A 141 28.06 7.21 6.53
C GLY A 141 27.40 8.15 7.54
N ILE A 142 26.55 7.58 8.40
CA ILE A 142 25.70 8.36 9.30
C ILE A 142 26.49 9.21 10.31
N ARG A 143 27.66 8.73 10.75
CA ARG A 143 28.50 9.43 11.73
C ARG A 143 29.12 10.72 11.18
N ASP A 144 29.32 10.79 9.88
CA ASP A 144 29.88 11.98 9.23
C ASP A 144 28.95 13.19 9.31
N LEU A 145 27.65 12.97 9.53
CA LEU A 145 26.67 14.04 9.68
C LEU A 145 26.89 14.90 10.95
N THR A 146 27.76 14.48 11.86
CA THR A 146 28.14 15.24 13.06
C THR A 146 29.23 16.29 12.80
N LYS A 147 29.92 16.21 11.64
CA LYS A 147 31.07 17.06 11.32
C LYS A 147 30.67 18.55 11.26
N PRO A 148 31.53 19.49 11.71
CA PRO A 148 31.16 20.90 11.82
C PRO A 148 30.72 21.59 10.53
N HIS A 149 31.25 21.16 9.37
CA HIS A 149 30.92 21.74 8.07
C HIS A 149 29.62 21.21 7.46
N VAL A 150 28.97 20.23 8.09
CA VAL A 150 27.69 19.67 7.62
C VAL A 150 26.58 20.69 7.82
N GLN A 151 25.80 20.91 6.77
CA GLN A 151 24.57 21.70 6.73
C GLN A 151 23.43 20.76 6.34
N LEU A 152 22.87 20.11 7.36
CA LEU A 152 21.95 18.99 7.21
C LEU A 152 20.51 19.49 7.00
N ILE A 153 19.84 18.95 5.99
CA ILE A 153 18.40 19.14 5.75
C ILE A 153 17.67 17.92 6.30
N VAL A 154 16.76 18.11 7.25
CA VAL A 154 16.03 17.00 7.88
C VAL A 154 14.54 17.19 7.68
N PRO A 155 13.78 16.15 7.32
CA PRO A 155 12.33 16.21 7.40
C PRO A 155 11.90 16.49 8.84
N ASP A 156 10.78 17.17 9.03
CA ASP A 156 10.24 17.48 10.35
C ASP A 156 10.17 16.21 11.23
N LEU A 157 10.80 16.26 12.41
CA LEU A 157 11.04 15.08 13.23
C LEU A 157 9.76 14.55 13.91
N GLU A 158 8.72 15.37 14.00
CA GLU A 158 7.49 15.04 14.73
C GLU A 158 6.31 14.71 13.81
N SER A 159 6.24 15.32 12.63
CA SER A 159 5.12 15.21 11.71
C SER A 159 5.45 14.34 10.48
N ALA A 160 6.69 14.35 9.99
CA ALA A 160 7.07 13.56 8.81
C ALA A 160 7.50 12.13 9.21
N SER A 161 6.97 11.12 8.51
CA SER A 161 7.32 9.71 8.78
C SER A 161 8.83 9.45 8.66
N ILE A 162 9.46 9.95 7.60
CA ILE A 162 10.92 9.86 7.39
C ILE A 162 11.71 10.68 8.42
N GLY A 163 11.14 11.77 8.96
CA GLY A 163 11.75 12.54 10.05
C GLY A 163 11.79 11.75 11.36
N LYS A 164 10.69 11.05 11.70
CA LYS A 164 10.64 10.12 12.83
C LYS A 164 11.63 8.97 12.68
N GLN A 165 11.79 8.44 11.46
CA GLN A 165 12.80 7.42 11.16
C GLN A 165 14.21 7.98 11.36
N ALA A 166 14.49 9.17 10.82
CA ALA A 166 15.78 9.87 10.99
C ALA A 166 16.15 10.04 12.47
N LEU A 167 15.20 10.49 13.30
CA LEU A 167 15.40 10.63 14.75
C LEU A 167 15.83 9.30 15.39
N ARG A 168 15.13 8.20 15.11
CA ARG A 168 15.48 6.87 15.62
C ARG A 168 16.83 6.37 15.12
N ILE A 169 17.18 6.66 13.86
CA ILE A 169 18.50 6.35 13.30
C ILE A 169 19.59 7.10 14.09
N PHE A 170 19.40 8.40 14.34
CA PHE A 170 20.36 9.21 15.10
C PHE A 170 20.50 8.74 16.55
N GLU A 171 19.41 8.30 17.17
CA GLU A 171 19.39 7.72 18.51
C GLU A 171 20.13 6.37 18.56
N LYS A 172 19.85 5.46 17.62
CA LYS A 172 20.57 4.17 17.49
C LYS A 172 22.05 4.36 17.26
N ALA A 173 22.43 5.37 16.47
CA ALA A 173 23.83 5.69 16.21
C ALA A 173 24.52 6.38 17.40
N GLY A 174 23.77 6.84 18.40
CA GLY A 174 24.28 7.57 19.56
C GLY A 174 24.77 8.98 19.23
N ILE A 175 24.29 9.58 18.13
CA ILE A 175 24.78 10.86 17.60
C ILE A 175 23.75 11.99 17.62
N LYS A 176 22.53 11.73 18.13
CA LYS A 176 21.39 12.67 18.06
C LYS A 176 21.79 14.11 18.42
N GLU A 177 22.36 14.32 19.60
CA GLU A 177 22.68 15.67 20.07
C GLU A 177 23.70 16.40 19.18
N ASP A 178 24.65 15.68 18.59
CA ASP A 178 25.66 16.30 17.74
C ASP A 178 25.16 16.54 16.31
N VAL A 179 24.33 15.64 15.79
CA VAL A 179 23.72 15.79 14.47
C VAL A 179 22.70 16.93 14.46
N LEU A 180 21.92 17.09 15.54
CA LEU A 180 20.91 18.15 15.60
C LEU A 180 21.53 19.56 15.59
N LYS A 181 22.77 19.71 16.06
CA LYS A 181 23.56 20.95 15.93
C LYS A 181 23.99 21.25 14.49
N ARG A 182 23.92 20.27 13.58
CA ARG A 182 24.25 20.41 12.15
C ARG A 182 23.04 20.62 11.27
N VAL A 183 21.83 20.58 11.83
CA VAL A 183 20.61 20.84 11.07
C VAL A 183 20.59 22.31 10.65
N LEU A 184 20.65 22.54 9.35
CA LEU A 184 20.49 23.85 8.75
C LEU A 184 19.01 24.25 8.75
N THR A 185 18.12 23.31 8.40
CA THR A 185 16.67 23.55 8.38
C THR A 185 15.88 22.25 8.45
N TYR A 186 14.65 22.38 8.94
CA TYR A 186 13.65 21.32 8.90
C TYR A 186 12.68 21.58 7.75
N VAL A 187 12.35 20.54 6.99
CA VAL A 187 11.39 20.61 5.88
C VAL A 187 10.18 19.72 6.16
N GLU A 188 9.03 20.09 5.64
CA GLU A 188 7.75 19.49 6.02
C GLU A 188 7.59 18.07 5.46
N THR A 189 8.33 17.68 4.41
CA THR A 189 8.22 16.37 3.77
C THR A 189 9.56 15.85 3.25
N GLY A 190 9.69 14.52 3.11
CA GLY A 190 10.88 13.89 2.52
C GLY A 190 11.24 14.40 1.11
N PRO A 191 10.29 14.55 0.17
CA PRO A 191 10.58 15.13 -1.15
C PRO A 191 11.14 16.55 -1.12
N LYS A 192 10.80 17.35 -0.09
CA LYS A 192 11.38 18.69 0.04
C LYS A 192 12.87 18.66 0.37
N VAL A 193 13.39 17.62 1.05
CA VAL A 193 14.84 17.46 1.28
C VAL A 193 15.59 17.45 -0.03
N LEU A 194 15.14 16.63 -0.98
CA LEU A 194 15.72 16.56 -2.32
C LEU A 194 15.68 17.90 -3.05
N THR A 195 14.54 18.59 -2.99
CA THR A 195 14.37 19.90 -3.65
C THR A 195 15.29 20.94 -3.03
N THR A 196 15.41 20.99 -1.71
CA THR A 196 16.28 21.91 -0.98
C THR A 196 17.75 21.68 -1.32
N LEU A 197 18.21 20.43 -1.39
CA LEU A 197 19.56 20.09 -1.84
C LEU A 197 19.81 20.52 -3.30
N GLN A 198 18.83 20.34 -4.19
CA GLN A 198 18.94 20.77 -5.60
C GLN A 198 19.00 22.29 -5.75
N LEU A 199 18.43 23.05 -4.80
CA LEU A 199 18.53 24.50 -4.74
C LEU A 199 19.86 24.98 -4.14
N GLY A 200 20.80 24.08 -3.83
CA GLY A 200 22.09 24.41 -3.22
C GLY A 200 21.98 24.81 -1.76
N GLN A 201 20.86 24.49 -1.11
CA GLN A 201 20.63 24.79 0.30
C GLN A 201 21.02 23.56 1.14
N GLY A 202 22.14 23.66 1.82
CA GLY A 202 22.72 22.56 2.59
C GLY A 202 23.58 21.62 1.75
N ASN A 203 24.25 20.69 2.43
CA ASN A 203 25.21 19.78 1.80
C ASN A 203 25.03 18.30 2.18
N ALA A 204 24.01 17.99 2.98
CA ALA A 204 23.53 16.65 3.27
C ALA A 204 22.05 16.69 3.64
N GLY A 205 21.33 15.57 3.50
CA GLY A 205 19.97 15.45 4.00
C GLY A 205 19.53 14.00 4.20
N ILE A 206 18.51 13.77 5.02
CA ILE A 206 17.89 12.44 5.18
C ILE A 206 16.65 12.35 4.29
N GLY A 207 16.63 11.37 3.40
CA GLY A 207 15.50 11.15 2.50
C GLY A 207 15.27 9.67 2.22
N GLU A 208 14.40 9.40 1.25
CA GLU A 208 14.03 8.04 0.84
C GLU A 208 14.86 7.56 -0.35
N TYR A 209 15.30 6.30 -0.33
CA TYR A 209 16.05 5.65 -1.43
C TYR A 209 15.38 5.88 -2.79
N SER A 210 14.06 5.72 -2.88
CA SER A 210 13.33 5.88 -4.14
C SER A 210 13.38 7.30 -4.71
N SER A 211 13.48 8.31 -3.85
CA SER A 211 13.65 9.70 -4.28
C SER A 211 15.07 9.96 -4.77
N ALA A 212 16.07 9.38 -4.11
CA ALA A 212 17.48 9.48 -4.54
C ALA A 212 17.68 8.80 -5.90
N ILE A 213 17.14 7.60 -6.10
CA ILE A 213 17.24 6.87 -7.38
C ILE A 213 16.60 7.66 -8.52
N LYS A 214 15.42 8.24 -8.31
CA LYS A 214 14.75 9.08 -9.31
C LYS A 214 15.53 10.36 -9.64
N ALA A 215 16.43 10.79 -8.77
CA ALA A 215 17.23 12.01 -8.91
C ALA A 215 18.73 11.75 -8.96
N LYS A 216 19.17 10.54 -9.34
CA LYS A 216 20.58 10.10 -9.32
C LYS A 216 21.55 10.98 -10.12
N ASP A 217 21.04 11.73 -11.11
CA ASP A 217 21.84 12.64 -11.91
C ASP A 217 22.06 14.01 -11.21
N LYS A 218 21.31 14.28 -10.14
CA LYS A 218 21.29 15.57 -9.41
C LYS A 218 21.82 15.46 -7.99
N VAL A 219 21.74 14.29 -7.37
CA VAL A 219 22.23 14.02 -6.02
C VAL A 219 23.05 12.74 -6.01
N ASP A 220 23.95 12.63 -5.03
CA ASP A 220 24.54 11.36 -4.67
C ASP A 220 23.84 10.80 -3.42
N MET A 221 23.92 9.48 -3.28
CA MET A 221 23.27 8.74 -2.21
C MET A 221 24.31 7.96 -1.42
N VAL A 222 24.21 8.02 -0.11
CA VAL A 222 25.01 7.24 0.83
C VAL A 222 24.03 6.38 1.64
N GLU A 223 24.22 5.07 1.59
CA GLU A 223 23.40 4.14 2.37
C GLU A 223 23.75 4.24 3.87
N ILE A 224 22.73 4.11 4.70
CA ILE A 224 22.90 4.03 6.16
C ILE A 224 23.06 2.55 6.52
N GLU A 225 24.00 2.24 7.42
CA GLU A 225 24.31 0.86 7.80
C GLU A 225 23.04 0.11 8.23
N PRO A 226 22.79 -1.12 7.75
CA PRO A 226 21.55 -1.85 8.03
C PRO A 226 21.22 -1.98 9.52
N ALA A 227 22.24 -2.11 10.38
CA ALA A 227 22.08 -2.20 11.83
C ALA A 227 21.57 -0.90 12.49
N LEU A 228 21.81 0.25 11.86
CA LEU A 228 21.39 1.56 12.35
C LEU A 228 20.13 2.07 11.64
N ASN A 229 19.85 1.56 10.45
CA ASN A 229 18.76 2.04 9.62
C ASN A 229 17.37 1.67 10.19
N GLU A 230 16.35 2.35 9.70
CA GLU A 230 14.93 2.14 9.98
C GLU A 230 14.26 1.70 8.69
N ILE A 231 14.52 0.47 8.26
CA ILE A 231 13.99 -0.06 7.02
C ILE A 231 12.58 -0.62 7.26
N GLU A 232 11.62 -0.17 6.48
CA GLU A 232 10.22 -0.59 6.62
C GLU A 232 9.79 -1.48 5.45
N ALA A 233 9.39 -2.70 5.78
CA ALA A 233 8.82 -3.67 4.84
C ALA A 233 7.43 -3.25 4.37
N LEU A 234 7.13 -3.54 3.10
CA LEU A 234 5.82 -3.28 2.46
C LEU A 234 5.12 -4.59 2.13
N PRO A 235 4.47 -5.24 3.12
CA PRO A 235 3.70 -6.46 2.88
C PRO A 235 2.29 -6.17 2.34
N GLY A 236 1.65 -7.20 1.81
CA GLY A 236 0.20 -7.27 1.63
C GLY A 236 -0.40 -8.32 2.57
N ALA A 237 -1.69 -8.17 2.89
CA ALA A 237 -2.40 -9.12 3.74
C ALA A 237 -3.81 -9.40 3.22
N MET A 238 -4.29 -10.62 3.43
CA MET A 238 -5.67 -10.99 3.16
C MET A 238 -6.60 -10.44 4.23
N VAL A 239 -7.71 -9.84 3.81
CA VAL A 239 -8.76 -9.37 4.72
C VAL A 239 -9.62 -10.55 5.17
N THR A 240 -9.89 -10.65 6.48
CA THR A 240 -10.67 -11.75 7.09
C THR A 240 -12.10 -11.84 6.54
N TYR A 241 -12.64 -10.73 6.05
CA TYR A 241 -13.99 -10.61 5.47
C TYR A 241 -14.07 -10.94 3.97
N SER A 242 -12.96 -11.36 3.35
CA SER A 242 -12.94 -11.70 1.93
C SER A 242 -13.94 -12.82 1.62
N THR A 243 -14.78 -12.61 0.61
CA THR A 243 -15.62 -13.66 0.04
C THR A 243 -14.91 -14.44 -1.07
N GLN A 244 -13.65 -14.08 -1.36
CA GLN A 244 -12.84 -14.60 -2.47
C GLN A 244 -11.42 -14.97 -2.01
N PRO A 245 -11.24 -15.73 -0.90
CA PRO A 245 -9.94 -15.92 -0.25
C PRO A 245 -8.91 -16.59 -1.17
N ALA A 246 -9.32 -17.52 -2.04
CA ALA A 246 -8.40 -18.17 -2.99
C ALA A 246 -7.84 -17.18 -4.02
N ALA A 247 -8.69 -16.33 -4.59
CA ALA A 247 -8.26 -15.31 -5.55
C ALA A 247 -7.43 -14.21 -4.88
N ALA A 248 -7.76 -13.83 -3.63
CA ALA A 248 -6.97 -12.88 -2.86
C ALA A 248 -5.55 -13.41 -2.58
N LYS A 249 -5.44 -14.69 -2.20
CA LYS A 249 -4.15 -15.36 -1.99
C LYS A 249 -3.33 -15.42 -3.28
N ASP A 250 -3.97 -15.81 -4.39
CA ASP A 250 -3.32 -15.88 -5.71
C ASP A 250 -2.76 -14.51 -6.13
N PHE A 251 -3.54 -13.43 -5.94
CA PHE A 251 -3.05 -12.08 -6.21
C PHE A 251 -1.85 -11.69 -5.32
N LEU A 252 -1.87 -12.00 -4.02
CA LEU A 252 -0.75 -11.69 -3.14
C LEU A 252 0.51 -12.47 -3.49
N ASP A 253 0.38 -13.75 -3.87
CA ASP A 253 1.50 -14.57 -4.32
C ASP A 253 2.06 -14.05 -5.64
N PHE A 254 1.19 -13.67 -6.58
CA PHE A 254 1.57 -12.99 -7.81
C PHE A 254 2.31 -11.68 -7.51
N ALA A 255 1.77 -10.85 -6.62
CA ALA A 255 2.39 -9.60 -6.22
C ALA A 255 3.75 -9.83 -5.54
N ALA A 256 3.92 -10.87 -4.73
CA ALA A 256 5.23 -11.20 -4.14
C ALA A 256 6.25 -11.68 -5.18
N SER A 257 5.80 -12.37 -6.23
CA SER A 257 6.67 -12.85 -7.32
C SER A 257 7.07 -11.73 -8.28
N GLU A 258 6.10 -10.98 -8.80
CA GLU A 258 6.31 -9.96 -9.83
C GLU A 258 6.57 -8.56 -9.26
N GLY A 259 6.10 -8.32 -8.03
CA GLY A 259 6.18 -7.03 -7.34
C GLY A 259 7.59 -6.49 -7.25
N PRO A 260 8.60 -7.25 -6.79
CA PRO A 260 9.97 -6.74 -6.71
C PRO A 260 10.44 -6.09 -8.02
N LYS A 261 10.19 -6.71 -9.17
CA LYS A 261 10.59 -6.13 -10.46
C LYS A 261 9.82 -4.84 -10.79
N VAL A 262 8.53 -4.81 -10.51
CA VAL A 262 7.69 -3.61 -10.73
C VAL A 262 8.11 -2.48 -9.78
N PHE A 263 8.28 -2.78 -8.49
CA PHE A 263 8.71 -1.81 -7.48
C PHE A 263 10.12 -1.25 -7.76
N GLU A 264 11.06 -2.06 -8.24
CA GLU A 264 12.37 -1.59 -8.70
C GLU A 264 12.27 -0.57 -9.84
N LYS A 265 11.40 -0.82 -10.84
CA LYS A 265 11.13 0.13 -11.92
C LYS A 265 10.58 1.46 -11.38
N HIS A 266 9.83 1.43 -10.28
CA HIS A 266 9.32 2.61 -9.59
C HIS A 266 10.31 3.21 -8.57
N GLY A 267 11.53 2.66 -8.47
CA GLY A 267 12.65 3.18 -7.69
C GLY A 267 12.76 2.63 -6.27
N TYR A 268 11.94 1.65 -5.87
CA TYR A 268 12.00 1.09 -4.53
C TYR A 268 13.15 0.08 -4.41
N LYS A 269 13.66 -0.05 -3.19
CA LYS A 269 14.54 -1.16 -2.83
C LYS A 269 13.67 -2.38 -2.52
N THR A 270 14.05 -3.53 -3.04
CA THR A 270 13.25 -4.79 -2.98
C THR A 270 14.02 -5.94 -2.37
N LYS A 271 15.33 -5.73 -2.15
CA LYS A 271 16.22 -6.62 -1.42
C LYS A 271 17.01 -5.78 -0.44
N ILE A 272 17.10 -6.26 0.79
CA ILE A 272 17.94 -5.67 1.83
C ILE A 272 19.07 -6.66 2.05
N GLU A 273 20.30 -6.19 1.86
CA GLU A 273 21.48 -6.97 2.21
C GLU A 273 21.43 -7.23 3.71
N LYS A 274 21.35 -8.51 4.09
CA LYS A 274 21.46 -8.89 5.49
C LYS A 274 22.94 -8.77 5.88
N PRO A 275 23.24 -8.19 7.05
CA PRO A 275 24.60 -8.16 7.57
C PRO A 275 25.17 -9.57 7.74
#